data_AF-A0A964V395-F1
#
_entry.id   AF-A0A964V395-F1
#
_cell.length_a   1.000
_cell.length_b   1.000
_cell.length_c   1.000
_cell.angle_alpha   90.00
_cell.angle_beta   90.00
_cell.angle_gamma   90.00
#
_symmetry.space_group_name_H-M   'P 1'
#
loop_
_entity.id
_entity.type
_entity.pdbx_description
1 polymer ?
#
loop_
_entity_poly.entity_id
_entity_poly.type
_entity_poly.pdbx_seq_one_letter_code
_entity_poly.pdbx_strand_id
1 'polypeptide(L)'
;MQESLETEFEIDSHTLYTSASIGIAVSSELYRTADEMLRDADIAMYRAKSAGQATYAVFDSYMDDQAMFQHPMDNRSATRTR
;
A
#
# COMPACT_ATOMS: atom_id res chain seq x y z
N MET A 1 2.20 -6.15 11.24
CA MET A 1 3.20 -6.01 10.16
C MET A 1 3.48 -4.55 9.79
N GLN A 2 2.57 -3.59 10.05
CA GLN A 2 2.76 -2.18 9.68
C GLN A 2 2.97 -1.18 10.85
N GLU A 3 2.70 -1.55 12.11
CA GLU A 3 2.99 -0.70 13.29
C GLU A 3 4.44 -0.17 13.33
N SER A 4 5.40 -0.91 12.78
CA SER A 4 6.81 -0.48 12.73
C SER A 4 7.10 0.63 11.70
N LEU A 5 6.24 0.85 10.70
CA LEU A 5 6.40 1.91 9.69
C LEU A 5 5.69 3.21 10.07
N GLU A 6 4.90 3.17 11.16
CA GLU A 6 4.11 4.28 11.70
C GLU A 6 4.87 5.04 12.80
N THR A 7 6.11 4.62 13.10
CA THR A 7 6.93 5.25 14.13
C THR A 7 7.43 6.61 13.64
N GLU A 8 7.04 7.66 14.34
CA GLU A 8 7.58 9.00 14.18
C GLU A 8 9.08 8.98 14.46
N PHE A 9 9.89 9.69 13.66
CA PHE A 9 11.31 9.85 13.96
C PHE A 9 11.73 11.31 13.88
N GLU A 10 12.54 11.72 14.87
CA GLU A 10 13.09 13.07 14.94
C GLU A 10 14.40 13.17 14.17
N ILE A 11 14.49 14.17 13.29
CA ILE A 11 15.73 14.56 12.60
C ILE A 11 15.89 16.07 12.78
N ASP A 12 16.97 16.51 13.42
CA ASP A 12 17.27 17.93 13.65
C ASP A 12 16.06 18.73 14.17
N SER A 13 15.36 18.22 15.19
CA SER A 13 14.15 18.80 15.80
C SER A 13 12.91 18.87 14.89
N HIS A 14 12.89 18.12 13.79
CA HIS A 14 11.72 17.93 12.94
C HIS A 14 11.14 16.53 13.14
N THR A 15 9.85 16.46 13.44
CA THR A 15 9.11 15.19 13.50
C THR A 15 8.70 14.79 12.09
N LEU A 16 9.25 13.67 11.59
CA LEU A 16 8.82 13.07 10.34
C LEU A 16 7.71 12.06 10.59
N TYR A 17 6.64 12.19 9.79
CA TYR A 17 5.54 11.24 9.73
C TYR A 17 5.66 10.44 8.44
N THR A 18 5.91 9.13 8.54
CA THR A 18 5.88 8.23 7.39
C THR A 18 4.57 7.50 7.29
N SER A 19 4.02 7.47 6.07
CA SER A 19 2.96 6.54 5.69
C SER A 19 3.48 5.63 4.59
N ALA A 20 2.96 4.41 4.54
CA ALA A 20 3.30 3.44 3.51
C ALA A 20 2.04 3.03 2.74
N SER A 21 2.20 2.88 1.43
CA SER A 21 1.19 2.30 0.54
C SER A 21 1.65 0.90 0.14
N ILE A 22 0.75 -0.09 0.22
CA ILE A 22 1.10 -1.50 0.02
C ILE A 22 0.35 -2.07 -1.18
N GLY A 23 1.07 -2.72 -2.08
CA GLY A 23 0.48 -3.55 -3.13
C GLY A 23 0.61 -5.03 -2.80
N ILE A 24 -0.46 -5.78 -2.96
CA ILE A 24 -0.52 -7.22 -2.66
C ILE A 24 -0.91 -7.95 -3.94
N ALA A 25 -0.06 -8.85 -4.44
CA ALA A 25 -0.43 -9.79 -5.49
C ALA A 25 -0.70 -11.16 -4.87
N VAL A 26 -1.85 -11.76 -5.19
CA VAL A 26 -2.21 -13.10 -4.72
C VAL A 26 -1.72 -14.13 -5.74
N SER A 27 -0.86 -15.05 -5.32
CA SER A 27 -0.33 -16.08 -6.21
C SER A 27 -1.45 -16.95 -6.77
N SER A 28 -1.49 -17.12 -8.08
CA SER A 28 -2.40 -18.01 -8.80
C SER A 28 -1.62 -18.87 -9.80
N GLU A 29 -2.24 -19.95 -10.28
CA GLU A 29 -1.66 -20.80 -11.34
C GLU A 29 -1.48 -20.05 -12.68
N LEU A 30 -2.01 -18.83 -12.79
CA LEU A 30 -1.91 -17.99 -13.99
C LEU A 30 -0.54 -17.31 -14.12
N TYR A 31 0.19 -17.11 -13.01
CA TYR A 31 1.55 -16.59 -13.05
C TYR A 31 2.52 -17.65 -13.55
N ARG A 32 3.28 -17.31 -14.59
CA ARG A 32 4.30 -18.17 -15.18
C ARG A 32 5.69 -17.82 -14.64
N THR A 33 5.85 -16.61 -14.13
CA THR A 33 7.11 -16.09 -13.60
C THR A 33 6.90 -15.23 -12.35
N ALA A 34 7.94 -15.13 -11.52
CA ALA A 34 7.95 -14.22 -10.38
C ALA A 34 7.91 -12.74 -10.81
N ASP A 35 8.42 -12.42 -12.00
CA ASP A 35 8.43 -11.04 -12.54
C ASP A 35 7.00 -10.54 -12.81
N GLU A 36 6.12 -11.39 -13.35
CA GLU A 36 4.70 -11.09 -13.53
C GLU A 36 4.01 -10.78 -12.19
N MET A 37 4.28 -11.57 -11.15
CA MET A 37 3.72 -11.36 -9.82
C MET A 37 4.24 -10.06 -9.16
N LEU A 38 5.53 -9.75 -9.33
CA LEU A 38 6.12 -8.50 -8.82
C LEU A 38 5.53 -7.28 -9.53
N ARG A 39 5.32 -7.36 -10.83
CA ARG A 39 4.71 -6.30 -11.63
C ARG A 39 3.27 -6.01 -11.17
N ASP A 40 2.49 -7.05 -10.91
CA ASP A 40 1.11 -6.89 -10.46
C ASP A 40 1.04 -6.34 -9.02
N ALA A 41 1.97 -6.75 -8.15
CA ALA A 41 2.13 -6.14 -6.83
C ALA A 41 2.52 -4.66 -6.92
N ASP A 42 3.39 -4.28 -7.85
CA ASP A 42 3.80 -2.88 -8.06
C ASP A 42 2.64 -2.03 -8.62
N ILE A 43 1.84 -2.58 -9.54
CA ILE A 43 0.61 -1.94 -10.04
C ILE A 43 -0.36 -1.71 -8.89
N ALA A 44 -0.59 -2.71 -8.04
CA ALA A 44 -1.43 -2.57 -6.86
C ALA A 44 -0.89 -1.47 -5.92
N MET A 45 0.42 -1.45 -5.68
CA MET A 45 1.07 -0.46 -4.81
C MET A 45 0.92 0.96 -5.37
N TYR A 46 1.11 1.15 -6.67
CA TYR A 46 0.95 2.46 -7.30
C TYR A 46 -0.50 2.96 -7.22
N ARG A 47 -1.48 2.08 -7.39
CA ARG A 47 -2.90 2.42 -7.21
C ARG A 47 -3.21 2.76 -5.76
N ALA A 48 -2.70 1.99 -4.79
CA ALA A 48 -2.80 2.31 -3.37
C ALA A 48 -2.22 3.71 -3.08
N LYS A 49 -1.03 4.01 -3.62
CA LYS A 49 -0.38 5.32 -3.47
C LYS A 49 -1.18 6.47 -4.09
N SER A 50 -1.83 6.23 -5.23
CA SER A 50 -2.66 7.22 -5.91
C SER A 50 -4.00 7.46 -5.21
N ALA A 51 -4.51 6.46 -4.47
CA ALA A 51 -5.76 6.56 -3.72
C ALA A 51 -5.62 7.30 -2.37
N GLY A 52 -4.40 7.46 -1.86
CA GLY A 52 -4.12 8.21 -0.64
C GLY A 52 -2.94 7.66 0.16
N GLN A 53 -2.62 8.33 1.26
CA GLN A 53 -1.62 7.85 2.21
C GLN A 53 -2.20 6.76 3.12
N ALA A 54 -1.35 5.82 3.54
CA ALA A 54 -1.71 4.71 4.43
C ALA A 54 -2.87 3.87 3.89
N THR A 55 -2.67 3.20 2.74
CA THR A 55 -3.67 2.29 2.19
C THR A 55 -3.00 1.11 1.49
N TYR A 56 -3.78 0.07 1.21
CA TYR A 56 -3.34 -1.08 0.46
C TYR A 56 -4.31 -1.42 -0.66
N ALA A 57 -3.78 -2.05 -1.70
CA ALA A 57 -4.57 -2.59 -2.79
C ALA A 57 -4.16 -4.04 -3.04
N VAL A 58 -5.15 -4.86 -3.37
CA VAL A 58 -4.96 -6.26 -3.73
C VAL A 58 -5.22 -6.42 -5.22
N PHE A 59 -4.28 -7.06 -5.91
CA PHE A 59 -4.43 -7.54 -7.27
C PHE A 59 -4.72 -9.05 -7.24
N ASP A 60 -5.89 -9.41 -7.76
CA ASP A 60 -6.31 -10.79 -7.95
C ASP A 60 -6.58 -11.03 -9.43
N SER A 61 -5.77 -11.90 -10.04
CA SER A 61 -5.87 -12.31 -11.44
C SER A 61 -7.20 -13.01 -11.81
N TYR A 62 -7.95 -13.51 -10.83
CA TYR A 62 -9.26 -14.16 -11.02
C TYR A 62 -10.44 -13.19 -10.88
N MET A 63 -10.18 -12.03 -10.26
CA MET A 63 -11.14 -10.95 -10.22
C MET A 63 -10.93 -10.12 -11.49
N ASP A 64 -12.03 -9.74 -12.15
CA ASP A 64 -12.02 -8.92 -13.36
C ASP A 64 -10.98 -7.78 -13.24
N ASP A 65 -10.35 -7.34 -14.33
CA ASP A 65 -9.22 -6.35 -14.37
C ASP A 65 -9.50 -5.04 -13.58
N GLN A 66 -10.76 -4.84 -13.18
CA GLN A 66 -11.32 -3.72 -12.42
C GLN A 66 -11.69 -4.01 -10.96
N ALA A 67 -11.75 -5.25 -10.51
CA ALA A 67 -12.20 -5.64 -9.17
C ALA A 67 -11.05 -5.57 -8.16
N MET A 68 -10.69 -4.34 -7.80
CA MET A 68 -9.66 -4.05 -6.82
C MET A 68 -10.30 -3.80 -5.45
N PHE A 69 -9.95 -4.61 -4.47
CA PHE A 69 -10.34 -4.34 -3.09
C PHE A 69 -9.43 -3.27 -2.49
N GLN A 70 -10.05 -2.17 -2.07
CA GLN A 70 -9.41 -1.06 -1.39
C GLN A 70 -10.03 -0.97 0.00
N HIS A 71 -9.21 -1.05 1.03
CA HIS A 71 -9.64 -0.77 2.39
C HIS A 71 -8.88 0.45 2.90
N PRO A 72 -9.59 1.53 3.27
CA PRO A 72 -8.96 2.62 4.00
C PRO A 72 -8.30 2.05 5.25
N MET A 73 -7.01 2.31 5.44
CA MET A 73 -6.41 2.07 6.75
C MET A 73 -6.86 3.22 7.65
N ASP A 74 -7.27 2.91 8.87
CA ASP A 74 -7.73 3.90 9.85
C ASP A 74 -6.52 4.74 10.29
N ASN A 75 -6.18 5.78 9.51
CA ASN A 75 -5.11 6.73 9.78
C ASN A 75 -5.55 7.69 10.89
N ARG A 76 -5.48 7.24 12.14
CA ARG A 76 -5.72 8.09 13.32
C ARG A 76 -4.51 8.97 13.64
N SER A 77 -4.01 9.66 12.62
CA SER A 77 -3.04 10.77 12.75
C SER A 77 -3.36 11.87 11.75
N ALA A 78 -4.64 12.27 11.68
CA ALA A 78 -5.02 13.57 11.16
C ALA A 78 -4.87 14.62 12.27
N THR A 79 -3.63 14.97 12.63
CA THR A 79 -3.39 16.13 13.50
C THR A 79 -2.80 17.26 12.68
N ARG A 80 -3.72 18.08 12.15
CA ARG A 80 -3.71 19.54 12.25
C ARG A 80 -2.37 20.11 12.77
N THR A 81 -1.51 20.54 11.85
CA THR A 81 -0.50 21.54 12.16
C THR A 81 -0.68 22.71 11.20
N ARG A 82 -0.67 23.89 11.81
CA ARG A 82 -0.88 25.24 11.26
C ARG A 82 -0.15 25.52 9.96
#